data_AF-G4Z558-F1
#
_entry.id   AF-G4Z558-F1
#
_cell.length_a   1.000
_cell.length_b   1.000
_cell.length_c   1.000
_cell.angle_alpha   90.00
_cell.angle_beta   90.00
_cell.angle_gamma   90.00
#
_symmetry.space_group_name_H-M   'P 1'
#
loop_
_entity.id
_entity.type
_entity.pdbx_description
1 polymer ?
#
loop_
_entity_poly.entity_id
_entity_poly.type
_entity_poly.pdbx_seq_one_letter_code
_entity_poly.pdbx_strand_id
1 'polypeptide(L)'
;MAISKHGYGAIAMITIGTLYNAVAMILPMWTVNSTAGLMSFCIDSELTNTSTALDHCFYYKFGSGYEELSVIDEKVWAEYSQYATCEGYSKAGDVSDAERLKYTTVLATAAGMDAEQFNKFLDKSCGLLGMATMTFGGMSMSNGLMAIIAIVGAITCRKGDKKWVGGGFFLAGVACFTAMLTFVLWVVQAKPLGKKDDTSLKTAFFLMIIAMLHYPLAMFMFWKHLQLEGGKQGGSTA
;
A
#
# COMPACT_ATOMS: atom_id res chain seq x y z
N MET A 1 18.50 7.05 31.82
CA MET A 1 18.99 5.93 31.00
C MET A 1 19.31 6.49 29.62
N ALA A 2 20.54 6.31 29.12
CA ALA A 2 20.95 6.86 27.83
C ALA A 2 20.54 5.90 26.71
N ILE A 3 19.86 6.41 25.67
CA ILE A 3 19.56 5.65 24.46
C ILE A 3 20.87 5.16 23.85
N SER A 4 20.93 3.86 23.57
CA SER A 4 22.06 3.31 22.82
C SER A 4 22.02 3.78 21.36
N LYS A 5 23.17 3.83 20.68
CA LYS A 5 23.23 4.07 19.23
C LYS A 5 22.25 3.19 18.42
N HIS A 6 21.98 1.97 18.91
CA HIS A 6 21.03 1.05 18.32
C HIS A 6 19.56 1.45 18.57
N GLY A 7 19.25 2.12 19.69
CA GLY A 7 17.92 2.68 19.93
C GLY A 7 17.60 3.83 18.98
N TYR A 8 18.55 4.75 18.76
CA TYR A 8 18.41 5.79 17.72
C TYR A 8 18.33 5.17 16.32
N GLY A 9 19.17 4.17 16.04
CA GLY A 9 19.10 3.41 14.79
C GLY A 9 17.74 2.75 14.57
N ALA A 10 17.16 2.13 15.60
CA ALA A 10 15.85 1.51 15.54
C ALA A 10 14.77 2.55 15.19
N ILE A 11 14.76 3.72 15.86
CA ILE A 11 13.84 4.83 15.56
C ILE A 11 13.96 5.26 14.09
N ALA A 12 15.18 5.50 13.61
CA ALA A 12 15.40 5.94 12.24
C ALA A 12 14.88 4.91 11.22
N MET A 13 15.25 3.64 11.40
CA MET A 13 14.86 2.57 10.47
C MET A 13 13.35 2.33 10.47
N ILE A 14 12.71 2.26 11.64
CA ILE A 14 11.26 2.04 11.71
C ILE A 14 10.48 3.23 11.16
N THR A 15 10.98 4.45 11.34
CA THR A 15 10.37 5.68 10.79
C THR A 15 10.46 5.69 9.28
N ILE A 16 11.65 5.47 8.71
CA ILE A 16 11.85 5.43 7.25
C ILE A 16 10.99 4.32 6.64
N GLY A 17 11.04 3.10 7.22
CA GLY A 17 10.24 1.98 6.73
C GLY A 17 8.74 2.28 6.73
N THR A 18 8.22 2.85 7.81
CA THR A 18 6.80 3.19 7.93
C THR A 18 6.38 4.32 7.00
N LEU A 19 7.21 5.36 6.84
CA LEU A 19 6.92 6.46 5.92
C LEU A 19 6.90 5.99 4.46
N TYR A 20 7.90 5.22 4.03
CA TYR A 20 7.94 4.69 2.67
C TYR A 20 6.83 3.69 2.39
N ASN A 21 6.45 2.88 3.38
CA ASN A 21 5.28 2.01 3.28
C ASN A 21 3.99 2.82 3.10
N ALA A 22 3.77 3.86 3.91
CA ALA A 22 2.60 4.74 3.80
C ALA A 22 2.54 5.43 2.44
N VAL A 23 3.67 5.98 1.98
CA VAL A 23 3.77 6.60 0.65
C VAL A 23 3.51 5.58 -0.46
N ALA A 24 4.08 4.37 -0.36
CA ALA A 24 3.83 3.31 -1.32
C ALA A 24 2.35 2.90 -1.36
N MET A 25 1.65 2.86 -0.23
CA MET A 25 0.21 2.55 -0.21
C MET A 25 -0.64 3.60 -0.91
N ILE A 26 -0.30 4.89 -0.75
CA ILE A 26 -1.09 6.00 -1.28
C ILE A 26 -0.80 6.23 -2.77
N LEU A 27 0.47 6.09 -3.17
CA LEU A 27 0.85 6.39 -4.54
C LEU A 27 0.32 5.33 -5.50
N PRO A 28 -0.42 5.72 -6.55
CA PRO A 28 -0.94 4.82 -7.57
C PRO A 28 0.16 4.37 -8.56
N MET A 29 1.44 4.39 -8.15
CA MET A 29 2.60 4.20 -9.01
C MET A 29 3.28 2.86 -8.76
N TRP A 30 2.52 1.76 -8.75
CA TRP A 30 3.10 0.42 -8.64
C TRP A 30 3.39 -0.21 -10.00
N THR A 31 2.55 0.06 -11.00
CA THR A 31 2.70 -0.41 -12.40
C THR A 31 2.66 0.75 -13.40
N VAL A 32 3.19 0.56 -14.61
CA VAL A 32 3.34 1.65 -15.62
C VAL A 32 2.20 1.71 -16.62
N ASN A 33 1.70 0.55 -17.06
CA ASN A 33 0.75 0.44 -18.17
C ASN A 33 -0.62 1.04 -17.80
N SER A 34 -0.97 0.94 -16.53
CA SER A 34 -1.89 1.84 -15.84
C SER A 34 -1.16 2.29 -14.58
N THR A 35 -1.26 3.58 -14.25
CA THR A 35 -0.77 4.10 -12.97
C THR A 35 -1.71 3.56 -11.88
N ALA A 36 -1.58 2.26 -11.58
CA ALA A 36 -2.34 1.54 -10.57
C ALA A 36 -1.48 1.34 -9.32
N GLY A 37 -2.12 1.47 -8.16
CA GLY A 37 -1.60 1.12 -6.85
C GLY A 37 -2.68 0.44 -6.02
N LEU A 38 -2.42 0.27 -4.71
CA LEU A 38 -3.28 -0.55 -3.86
C LEU A 38 -4.68 0.03 -3.65
N MET A 39 -4.79 1.35 -3.68
CA MET A 39 -5.98 2.09 -3.27
C MET A 39 -6.76 2.66 -4.47
N SER A 40 -6.06 2.86 -5.58
CA SER A 40 -6.57 3.54 -6.76
C SER A 40 -5.80 3.15 -8.00
N PHE A 41 -6.39 3.42 -9.15
CA PHE A 41 -5.69 3.53 -10.42
C PHE A 41 -5.99 4.88 -11.02
N CYS A 42 -5.05 5.38 -11.80
CA CYS A 42 -5.15 6.67 -12.43
C CYS A 42 -4.96 6.55 -13.92
N ILE A 43 -5.72 7.37 -14.61
CA ILE A 43 -5.76 7.50 -16.06
C ILE A 43 -4.97 8.75 -16.40
N ASP A 44 -4.06 8.60 -17.36
CA ASP A 44 -3.32 9.71 -17.93
C ASP A 44 -4.19 10.30 -19.05
N SER A 45 -4.59 11.57 -18.92
CA SER A 45 -5.45 12.23 -19.91
C SER A 45 -4.64 12.67 -21.15
N GLU A 46 -3.31 12.69 -21.08
CA GLU A 46 -2.46 13.11 -22.20
C GLU A 46 -2.04 11.93 -23.09
N LEU A 47 -2.86 11.67 -24.12
CA LEU A 47 -2.35 11.14 -25.40
C LEU A 47 -1.43 12.18 -26.12
N THR A 48 -1.17 13.36 -25.54
CA THR A 48 -0.30 14.39 -26.11
C THR A 48 0.23 15.35 -25.03
N ASN A 49 1.56 15.37 -24.83
CA ASN A 49 2.42 16.43 -24.26
C ASN A 49 2.96 16.33 -22.81
N THR A 50 3.90 15.41 -22.58
CA THR A 50 5.17 15.67 -21.84
C THR A 50 5.08 16.30 -20.44
N SER A 51 3.93 16.27 -19.75
CA SER A 51 3.79 16.76 -18.40
C SER A 51 3.35 15.62 -17.48
N THR A 52 4.06 15.40 -16.38
CA THR A 52 3.78 14.33 -15.40
C THR A 52 2.62 14.70 -14.47
N ALA A 53 1.50 15.18 -15.01
CA ALA A 53 0.29 15.47 -14.26
C ALA A 53 -0.59 14.22 -14.23
N LEU A 54 -0.78 13.64 -13.04
CA LEU A 54 -1.79 12.59 -12.83
C LEU A 54 -3.16 13.26 -12.83
N ASP A 55 -3.86 13.28 -13.95
CA ASP A 55 -5.08 14.07 -14.08
C ASP A 55 -6.29 13.42 -13.40
N HIS A 56 -6.44 12.09 -13.46
CA HIS A 56 -7.65 11.43 -12.94
C HIS A 56 -7.35 10.13 -12.20
N CYS A 57 -7.71 10.06 -10.91
CA CYS A 57 -7.54 8.87 -10.07
C CYS A 57 -8.88 8.33 -9.58
N PHE A 58 -9.13 7.06 -9.88
CA PHE A 58 -10.28 6.29 -9.44
C PHE A 58 -9.92 5.45 -8.23
N TYR A 59 -10.57 5.69 -7.11
CA TYR A 59 -10.36 4.93 -5.89
C TYR A 59 -11.27 3.70 -5.85
N TYR A 60 -10.70 2.55 -5.47
CA TYR A 60 -11.46 1.29 -5.46
C TYR A 60 -12.65 1.33 -4.49
N LYS A 61 -12.45 1.92 -3.31
CA LYS A 61 -13.41 1.89 -2.20
C LYS A 61 -13.88 3.26 -1.72
N PHE A 62 -13.31 4.34 -2.26
CA PHE A 62 -13.75 5.70 -1.95
C PHE A 62 -14.49 6.25 -3.15
N GLY A 63 -15.62 6.91 -2.92
CA GLY A 63 -16.39 7.53 -3.99
C GLY A 63 -15.54 8.58 -4.69
N SER A 64 -15.27 8.38 -5.98
CA SER A 64 -14.72 9.39 -6.86
C SER A 64 -15.85 9.84 -7.78
N GLY A 65 -16.71 10.74 -7.30
CA GLY A 65 -17.75 11.32 -8.15
C GLY A 65 -17.09 12.08 -9.28
N TYR A 66 -17.25 11.64 -10.53
CA TYR A 66 -16.70 12.38 -11.66
C TYR A 66 -17.59 12.28 -12.91
N GLU A 67 -17.92 13.46 -13.45
CA GLU A 67 -18.92 13.65 -14.52
C GLU A 67 -18.31 13.68 -15.94
N GLU A 68 -16.97 13.81 -16.09
CA GLU A 68 -16.32 14.07 -17.40
C GLU A 68 -15.86 12.82 -18.19
N LEU A 69 -16.00 11.59 -17.67
CA LEU A 69 -15.71 10.37 -18.44
C LEU A 69 -16.86 9.96 -19.39
N SER A 70 -17.79 10.88 -19.64
CA SER A 70 -19.04 10.68 -20.39
C SER A 70 -18.84 10.28 -21.86
N VAL A 71 -17.62 10.36 -22.41
CA VAL A 71 -17.39 10.33 -23.86
C VAL A 71 -17.49 8.92 -24.50
N ILE A 72 -17.52 7.82 -23.71
CA ILE A 72 -17.36 6.44 -24.26
C ILE A 72 -18.64 5.58 -24.13
N ASP A 73 -19.43 5.75 -23.07
CA ASP A 73 -20.81 5.24 -22.94
C ASP A 73 -21.54 6.04 -21.84
N GLU A 74 -22.21 7.12 -22.23
CA GLU A 74 -22.84 8.08 -21.30
C GLU A 74 -23.84 7.41 -20.36
N LYS A 75 -24.53 6.35 -20.81
CA LYS A 75 -25.59 5.72 -20.01
C LYS A 75 -25.01 4.90 -18.88
N VAL A 76 -24.07 4.01 -19.22
CA VAL A 76 -23.40 3.15 -18.23
C VAL A 76 -22.57 4.03 -17.28
N TRP A 77 -21.88 5.04 -17.80
CA TRP A 77 -21.10 5.94 -16.96
C TRP A 77 -21.99 6.77 -16.02
N ALA A 78 -23.08 7.36 -16.50
CA ALA A 78 -23.99 8.15 -15.66
C ALA A 78 -24.62 7.32 -14.53
N GLU A 79 -24.88 6.03 -14.76
CA GLU A 79 -25.49 5.16 -13.77
C GLU A 79 -24.52 4.80 -12.62
N TYR A 80 -23.25 4.50 -12.95
CA TYR A 80 -22.29 3.94 -12.00
C TYR A 80 -21.19 4.90 -11.51
N SER A 81 -20.97 6.04 -12.17
CA SER A 81 -19.89 7.00 -11.85
C SER A 81 -20.01 7.66 -10.47
N GLN A 82 -21.22 7.70 -9.91
CA GLN A 82 -21.49 8.18 -8.56
C GLN A 82 -20.94 7.26 -7.46
N TYR A 83 -20.64 5.99 -7.79
CA TYR A 83 -20.15 4.99 -6.84
C TYR A 83 -18.62 4.89 -6.89
N ALA A 84 -18.02 4.38 -5.80
CA ALA A 84 -16.63 3.95 -5.83
C ALA A 84 -16.44 2.85 -6.89
N THR A 85 -15.25 2.69 -7.48
CA THR A 85 -15.06 1.76 -8.62
C THR A 85 -15.53 0.35 -8.32
N CYS A 86 -15.25 -0.18 -7.12
CA CYS A 86 -15.65 -1.53 -6.77
C CYS A 86 -17.14 -1.66 -6.43
N GLU A 87 -17.77 -0.58 -5.96
CA GLU A 87 -19.21 -0.55 -5.77
C GLU A 87 -19.94 -0.48 -7.12
N GLY A 88 -19.48 0.38 -8.03
CA GLY A 88 -19.98 0.44 -9.41
C GLY A 88 -19.80 -0.90 -10.14
N TYR A 89 -18.62 -1.51 -10.02
CA TYR A 89 -18.33 -2.84 -10.56
C TYR A 89 -19.26 -3.93 -10.00
N SER A 90 -19.53 -3.90 -8.69
CA SER A 90 -20.44 -4.85 -8.06
C SER A 90 -21.88 -4.66 -8.53
N LYS A 91 -22.38 -3.41 -8.54
CA LYS A 91 -23.77 -3.11 -8.95
C LYS A 91 -24.03 -3.43 -10.41
N ALA A 92 -23.08 -3.14 -11.30
CA ALA A 92 -23.18 -3.56 -12.69
C ALA A 92 -23.18 -5.09 -12.82
N GLY A 93 -22.42 -5.78 -11.97
CA GLY A 93 -22.43 -7.25 -11.85
C GLY A 93 -23.75 -7.84 -11.35
N ASP A 94 -24.45 -7.15 -10.46
CA ASP A 94 -25.78 -7.56 -9.97
C ASP A 94 -26.84 -7.50 -11.09
N VAL A 95 -26.64 -6.66 -12.12
CA VAL A 95 -27.47 -6.63 -13.33
C VAL A 95 -27.13 -7.79 -14.26
N SER A 96 -25.87 -7.88 -14.71
CA SER A 96 -25.35 -9.01 -15.49
C SER A 96 -23.84 -8.94 -15.69
N ASP A 97 -23.21 -10.07 -16.02
CA ASP A 97 -21.79 -10.10 -16.43
C ASP A 97 -21.51 -9.21 -17.65
N ALA A 98 -22.47 -9.07 -18.56
CA ALA A 98 -22.36 -8.21 -19.74
C ALA A 98 -22.38 -6.72 -19.37
N GLU A 99 -23.23 -6.34 -18.42
CA GLU A 99 -23.31 -4.95 -17.93
C GLU A 99 -22.04 -4.56 -17.17
N ARG A 100 -21.53 -5.47 -16.33
CA ARG A 100 -20.22 -5.31 -15.69
C ARG A 100 -19.10 -5.14 -16.71
N LEU A 101 -19.11 -5.93 -17.78
CA LEU A 101 -18.11 -5.81 -18.84
C LEU A 101 -18.19 -4.44 -19.52
N LYS A 102 -19.40 -3.89 -19.78
CA LYS A 102 -19.54 -2.52 -20.33
C LYS A 102 -18.93 -1.47 -19.40
N TYR A 103 -19.24 -1.53 -18.11
CA TYR A 103 -18.66 -0.61 -17.11
C TYR A 103 -17.13 -0.68 -17.10
N THR A 104 -16.57 -1.89 -17.07
CA THR A 104 -15.11 -2.05 -17.13
C THR A 104 -14.51 -1.65 -18.47
N THR A 105 -15.24 -1.78 -19.57
CA THR A 105 -14.79 -1.37 -20.90
C THR A 105 -14.65 0.15 -20.99
N VAL A 106 -15.57 0.90 -20.38
CA VAL A 106 -15.46 2.37 -20.28
C VAL A 106 -14.16 2.75 -19.55
N LEU A 107 -13.91 2.16 -18.38
CA LEU A 107 -12.71 2.42 -17.60
C LEU A 107 -11.43 1.96 -18.30
N ALA A 108 -11.46 0.80 -18.95
CA ALA A 108 -10.32 0.24 -19.68
C ALA A 108 -9.97 1.09 -20.90
N THR A 109 -10.98 1.53 -21.66
CA THR A 109 -10.77 2.39 -22.83
C THR A 109 -10.18 3.72 -22.42
N ALA A 110 -10.70 4.33 -21.34
CA ALA A 110 -10.12 5.53 -20.77
C ALA A 110 -8.66 5.30 -20.31
N ALA A 111 -8.37 4.15 -19.68
CA ALA A 111 -7.03 3.79 -19.24
C ALA A 111 -6.09 3.30 -20.36
N GLY A 112 -6.52 3.28 -21.62
CA GLY A 112 -5.72 2.77 -22.75
C GLY A 112 -5.43 1.26 -22.68
N MET A 113 -6.29 0.50 -22.01
CA MET A 113 -6.11 -0.91 -21.67
C MET A 113 -7.08 -1.84 -22.40
N ASP A 114 -6.67 -3.11 -22.53
CA ASP A 114 -7.58 -4.16 -22.97
C ASP A 114 -8.68 -4.40 -21.92
N ALA A 115 -9.94 -4.38 -22.37
CA ALA A 115 -11.10 -4.47 -21.49
C ALA A 115 -11.18 -5.79 -20.72
N GLU A 116 -10.80 -6.92 -21.33
CA GLU A 116 -10.82 -8.21 -20.64
C GLU A 116 -9.72 -8.31 -19.57
N GLN A 117 -8.52 -7.82 -19.88
CA GLN A 117 -7.40 -7.74 -18.95
C GLN A 117 -7.75 -6.84 -17.76
N PHE A 118 -8.32 -5.66 -18.04
CA PHE A 118 -8.72 -4.73 -17.01
C PHE A 118 -9.87 -5.26 -16.15
N ASN A 119 -10.86 -5.93 -16.76
CA ASN A 119 -11.94 -6.59 -16.02
C ASN A 119 -11.39 -7.67 -15.07
N LYS A 120 -10.44 -8.51 -15.51
CA LYS A 120 -9.77 -9.50 -14.64
C LYS A 120 -8.97 -8.84 -13.50
N PHE A 121 -8.38 -7.68 -13.76
CA PHE A 121 -7.71 -6.89 -12.72
C PHE A 121 -8.69 -6.33 -11.70
N LEU A 122 -9.81 -5.74 -12.15
CA LEU A 122 -10.86 -5.22 -11.27
C LEU A 122 -11.53 -6.32 -10.47
N ASP A 123 -11.79 -7.49 -11.06
CA ASP A 123 -12.33 -8.65 -10.35
C ASP A 123 -11.47 -9.02 -9.12
N LYS A 124 -10.15 -9.03 -9.31
CA LYS A 124 -9.19 -9.26 -8.22
C LYS A 124 -9.13 -8.12 -7.22
N SER A 125 -9.10 -6.88 -7.71
CA SER A 125 -8.95 -5.66 -6.90
C SER A 125 -10.18 -5.37 -6.04
N CYS A 126 -11.36 -5.69 -6.55
CA CYS A 126 -12.64 -5.49 -5.89
C CYS A 126 -13.09 -6.71 -5.09
N GLY A 127 -12.54 -7.89 -5.40
CA GLY A 127 -12.77 -9.11 -4.64
C GLY A 127 -11.94 -9.24 -3.36
N LEU A 128 -11.89 -10.47 -2.86
CA LEU A 128 -11.17 -10.83 -1.62
C LEU A 128 -9.67 -10.50 -1.68
N LEU A 129 -9.05 -10.64 -2.85
CA LEU A 129 -7.61 -10.41 -3.01
C LEU A 129 -7.23 -8.95 -2.78
N GLY A 130 -7.92 -8.00 -3.41
CA GLY A 130 -7.66 -6.57 -3.22
C GLY A 130 -8.02 -6.11 -1.81
N MET A 131 -9.11 -6.65 -1.23
CA MET A 131 -9.43 -6.41 0.19
C MET A 131 -8.30 -6.88 1.11
N ALA A 132 -7.79 -8.10 0.93
CA ALA A 132 -6.68 -8.63 1.71
C ALA A 132 -5.40 -7.77 1.53
N THR A 133 -5.07 -7.40 0.30
CA THR A 133 -3.90 -6.55 -0.03
C THR A 133 -3.95 -5.23 0.73
N MET A 134 -5.09 -4.54 0.69
CA MET A 134 -5.33 -3.28 1.39
C MET A 134 -5.28 -3.45 2.92
N THR A 135 -5.91 -4.49 3.45
CA THR A 135 -5.94 -4.79 4.88
C THR A 135 -4.55 -5.09 5.44
N PHE A 136 -3.76 -5.91 4.75
CA PHE A 136 -2.37 -6.15 5.15
C PHE A 136 -1.52 -4.89 5.04
N GLY A 137 -1.76 -4.04 4.04
CA GLY A 137 -1.03 -2.78 3.89
C GLY A 137 -1.32 -1.86 5.07
N GLY A 138 -2.60 -1.69 5.40
CA GLY A 138 -3.05 -0.87 6.53
C GLY A 138 -2.56 -1.41 7.88
N MET A 139 -2.55 -2.73 8.07
CA MET A 139 -1.94 -3.36 9.24
C MET A 139 -0.43 -3.08 9.31
N SER A 140 0.28 -3.12 8.19
CA SER A 140 1.71 -2.85 8.17
C SER A 140 2.04 -1.42 8.60
N MET A 141 1.34 -0.44 8.02
CA MET A 141 1.49 0.97 8.36
C MET A 141 1.14 1.24 9.83
N SER A 142 -0.01 0.75 10.31
CA SER A 142 -0.46 0.99 11.69
C SER A 142 0.48 0.34 12.71
N ASN A 143 0.93 -0.89 12.50
CA ASN A 143 1.90 -1.54 13.38
C ASN A 143 3.27 -0.83 13.35
N GLY A 144 3.70 -0.33 12.19
CA GLY A 144 4.90 0.49 12.06
C GLY A 144 4.82 1.78 12.89
N LEU A 145 3.68 2.48 12.84
CA LEU A 145 3.41 3.67 13.65
C LEU A 145 3.41 3.33 15.15
N MET A 146 2.75 2.24 15.54
CA MET A 146 2.72 1.80 16.93
C MET A 146 4.11 1.40 17.42
N ALA A 147 4.97 0.84 16.57
CA ALA A 147 6.36 0.54 16.90
C ALA A 147 7.18 1.81 17.14
N ILE A 148 6.97 2.87 16.35
CA ILE A 148 7.56 4.20 16.56
C ILE A 148 7.13 4.76 17.93
N ILE A 149 5.83 4.76 18.21
CA ILE A 149 5.26 5.24 19.48
C ILE A 149 5.83 4.44 20.66
N ALA A 150 5.96 3.12 20.50
CA ALA A 150 6.49 2.25 21.54
C ALA A 150 7.95 2.59 21.89
N ILE A 151 8.83 2.77 20.90
CA ILE A 151 10.24 3.10 21.18
C ILE A 151 10.40 4.54 21.68
N VAL A 152 9.70 5.51 21.08
CA VAL A 152 9.76 6.90 21.53
C VAL A 152 9.20 7.04 22.94
N GLY A 153 8.06 6.41 23.23
CA GLY A 153 7.44 6.39 24.55
C GLY A 153 8.29 5.65 25.59
N ALA A 154 8.99 4.57 25.20
CA ALA A 154 9.96 3.92 26.06
C ALA A 154 11.02 4.92 26.54
N ILE A 155 11.52 5.73 25.61
CA ILE A 155 12.61 6.68 25.84
C ILE A 155 12.16 7.88 26.67
N THR A 156 11.10 8.57 26.23
CA THR A 156 10.72 9.87 26.78
C THR A 156 9.97 9.74 28.10
N CYS A 157 9.05 8.78 28.19
CA CYS A 157 8.10 8.69 29.30
C CYS A 157 8.39 7.52 30.25
N ARG A 158 9.06 6.46 29.78
CA ARG A 158 9.23 5.20 30.54
C ARG A 158 10.68 4.84 30.84
N LYS A 159 11.63 5.77 30.64
CA LYS A 159 13.05 5.64 30.98
C LYS A 159 13.73 4.36 30.45
N GLY A 160 13.34 3.88 29.28
CA GLY A 160 13.87 2.65 28.66
C GLY A 160 13.18 1.37 29.13
N ASP A 161 11.87 1.41 29.42
CA ASP A 161 11.15 0.20 29.83
C ASP A 161 11.23 -0.91 28.76
N LYS A 162 11.75 -2.08 29.17
CA LYS A 162 12.01 -3.22 28.27
C LYS A 162 10.73 -3.79 27.64
N LYS A 163 9.57 -3.66 28.30
CA LYS A 163 8.30 -4.15 27.74
C LYS A 163 7.86 -3.26 26.59
N TRP A 164 8.06 -1.94 26.70
CA TRP A 164 7.79 -1.01 25.61
C TRP A 164 8.71 -1.24 24.41
N VAL A 165 10.02 -1.40 24.65
CA VAL A 165 10.99 -1.69 23.58
C VAL A 165 10.72 -3.06 22.94
N GLY A 166 10.38 -4.08 23.74
CA GLY A 166 9.98 -5.40 23.27
C GLY A 166 8.67 -5.39 22.48
N GLY A 167 7.69 -4.59 22.90
CA GLY A 167 6.47 -4.33 22.15
C GLY A 167 6.76 -3.69 20.79
N GLY A 168 7.65 -2.70 20.75
CA GLY A 168 8.12 -2.09 19.50
C GLY A 168 8.78 -3.09 18.55
N PHE A 169 9.62 -3.99 19.07
CA PHE A 169 10.21 -5.09 18.29
C PHE A 169 9.14 -5.99 17.67
N PHE A 170 8.17 -6.44 18.46
CA PHE A 170 7.07 -7.29 17.98
C PHE A 170 6.25 -6.59 16.89
N LEU A 171 5.86 -5.33 17.14
CA LEU A 171 5.09 -4.52 16.20
C LEU A 171 5.85 -4.28 14.88
N ALA A 172 7.16 -4.02 14.94
CA ALA A 172 8.00 -3.91 13.75
C ALA A 172 8.05 -5.23 12.95
N GLY A 173 8.04 -6.38 13.63
CA GLY A 173 7.96 -7.70 12.99
C GLY A 173 6.63 -7.95 12.30
N VAL A 174 5.51 -7.63 12.97
CA VAL A 174 4.18 -7.71 12.35
C VAL A 174 4.08 -6.77 11.15
N ALA A 175 4.63 -5.55 11.26
CA ALA A 175 4.69 -4.59 10.15
C ALA A 175 5.45 -5.16 8.95
N CYS A 176 6.63 -5.76 9.19
CA CYS A 176 7.41 -6.42 8.15
C CYS A 176 6.62 -7.53 7.44
N PHE A 177 6.02 -8.42 8.22
CA PHE A 177 5.32 -9.59 7.69
C PHE A 177 4.11 -9.18 6.84
N THR A 178 3.33 -8.23 7.34
CA THR A 178 2.15 -7.73 6.63
C THR A 178 2.52 -6.92 5.39
N ALA A 179 3.62 -6.15 5.39
CA ALA A 179 4.14 -5.50 4.18
C ALA A 179 4.53 -6.52 3.09
N MET A 180 5.19 -7.62 3.47
CA MET A 180 5.54 -8.68 2.53
C MET A 180 4.30 -9.35 1.93
N LEU A 181 3.28 -9.62 2.75
CA LEU A 181 2.01 -10.15 2.26
C LEU A 181 1.35 -9.18 1.28
N THR A 182 1.27 -7.90 1.62
CA THR A 182 0.76 -6.86 0.72
C THR A 182 1.49 -6.85 -0.63
N PHE A 183 2.82 -6.91 -0.60
CA PHE A 183 3.62 -6.94 -1.82
C PHE A 183 3.32 -8.18 -2.68
N VAL A 184 3.29 -9.37 -2.09
CA VAL A 184 3.01 -10.62 -2.81
C VAL A 184 1.60 -10.61 -3.40
N LEU A 185 0.60 -10.19 -2.62
CA LEU A 185 -0.78 -10.14 -3.09
C LEU A 185 -0.96 -9.10 -4.20
N TRP A 186 -0.27 -7.95 -4.12
CA TRP A 186 -0.24 -6.97 -5.20
C TRP A 186 0.28 -7.56 -6.51
N VAL A 187 1.38 -8.33 -6.48
CA VAL A 187 1.91 -8.97 -7.70
C VAL A 187 0.87 -9.90 -8.35
N VAL A 188 0.07 -10.61 -7.55
CA VAL A 188 -1.01 -11.46 -8.06
C VAL A 188 -2.19 -10.63 -8.57
N GLN A 189 -2.52 -9.53 -7.89
CA GLN A 189 -3.57 -8.58 -8.24
C GLN A 189 -3.27 -7.91 -9.58
N ALA A 190 -2.06 -7.38 -9.75
CA ALA A 190 -1.60 -6.64 -10.93
C ALA A 190 -1.24 -7.51 -12.13
N LYS A 191 -1.08 -8.84 -11.96
CA LYS A 191 -0.72 -9.78 -13.06
C LYS A 191 -1.54 -9.60 -14.35
N PRO A 192 -2.87 -9.38 -14.31
CA PRO A 192 -3.66 -9.19 -15.54
C PRO A 192 -3.32 -7.90 -16.30
N LEU A 193 -2.69 -6.90 -15.66
CA LEU A 193 -2.31 -5.62 -16.28
C LEU A 193 -1.08 -5.74 -17.20
N GLY A 194 -0.29 -6.81 -17.09
CA GLY A 194 0.93 -7.00 -17.87
C GLY A 194 0.67 -7.70 -19.20
N LYS A 195 1.09 -7.09 -20.33
CA LYS A 195 1.50 -7.86 -21.52
C LYS A 195 2.86 -8.52 -21.22
N LYS A 196 3.21 -9.59 -21.96
CA LYS A 196 4.37 -10.47 -21.69
C LYS A 196 5.71 -9.74 -21.49
N ASP A 197 5.87 -8.47 -21.88
CA ASP A 197 7.13 -7.74 -21.75
C ASP A 197 7.08 -6.36 -21.05
N ASP A 198 5.93 -5.84 -20.55
CA ASP A 198 5.83 -4.41 -20.13
C ASP A 198 5.16 -4.15 -18.76
N THR A 199 5.27 -5.08 -17.80
CA THR A 199 5.00 -4.72 -16.40
C THR A 199 6.22 -4.01 -15.80
N SER A 200 6.56 -2.83 -16.31
CA SER A 200 7.57 -2.02 -15.64
C SER A 200 7.07 -1.62 -14.24
N LEU A 201 7.98 -1.60 -13.28
CA LEU A 201 7.68 -1.33 -11.90
C LEU A 201 7.94 0.15 -11.66
N LYS A 202 6.99 0.86 -11.05
CA LYS A 202 7.12 2.30 -10.78
C LYS A 202 7.58 2.56 -9.34
N THR A 203 7.80 3.82 -9.01
CA THR A 203 8.37 4.32 -7.75
C THR A 203 7.75 3.70 -6.49
N ALA A 204 6.43 3.52 -6.43
CA ALA A 204 5.78 2.99 -5.22
C ALA A 204 6.13 1.52 -4.95
N PHE A 205 6.36 0.73 -6.00
CA PHE A 205 6.85 -0.64 -5.87
C PHE A 205 8.24 -0.69 -5.25
N PHE A 206 9.16 0.17 -5.69
CA PHE A 206 10.50 0.26 -5.12
C PHE A 206 10.49 0.81 -3.69
N LEU A 207 9.63 1.79 -3.40
CA LEU A 207 9.44 2.29 -2.03
C LEU A 207 8.96 1.19 -1.08
N MET A 208 8.07 0.31 -1.53
CA MET A 208 7.66 -0.86 -0.73
C MET A 208 8.83 -1.81 -0.48
N ILE A 209 9.67 -2.09 -1.48
CA ILE A 209 10.88 -2.91 -1.28
C ILE A 209 11.82 -2.26 -0.26
N ILE A 210 12.06 -0.96 -0.37
CA ILE A 210 12.90 -0.24 0.58
C ILE A 210 12.29 -0.32 1.99
N ALA A 211 10.98 -0.13 2.13
CA ALA A 211 10.28 -0.28 3.40
C ALA A 211 10.44 -1.68 4.00
N MET A 212 10.25 -2.73 3.19
CA MET A 212 10.44 -4.12 3.59
C MET A 212 11.88 -4.45 4.02
N LEU A 213 12.89 -3.74 3.52
CA LEU A 213 14.28 -3.88 3.99
C LEU A 213 14.54 -3.13 5.31
N HIS A 214 13.87 -1.99 5.52
CA HIS A 214 14.03 -1.19 6.74
C HIS A 214 13.38 -1.83 7.97
N TYR A 215 12.28 -2.58 7.81
CA TYR A 215 11.65 -3.25 8.96
C TYR A 215 12.57 -4.32 9.63
N PRO A 216 13.22 -5.25 8.90
CA PRO A 216 14.20 -6.17 9.47
C PRO A 216 15.40 -5.47 10.11
N LEU A 217 15.90 -4.40 9.49
CA LEU A 217 16.97 -3.59 10.07
C LEU A 217 16.52 -2.94 11.39
N ALA A 218 15.30 -2.41 11.44
CA ALA A 218 14.72 -1.90 12.67
C ALA A 218 14.62 -3.00 13.74
N MET A 219 14.09 -4.18 13.40
CA MET A 219 14.03 -5.32 14.32
C MET A 219 15.41 -5.71 14.86
N PHE A 220 16.44 -5.75 14.01
CA PHE A 220 17.80 -6.03 14.43
C PHE A 220 18.31 -4.99 15.43
N MET A 221 18.05 -3.71 15.16
CA MET A 221 18.44 -2.60 16.04
C MET A 221 17.69 -2.64 17.37
N PHE A 222 16.38 -2.93 17.35
CA PHE A 222 15.56 -3.18 18.55
C PHE A 222 16.14 -4.32 19.39
N TRP A 223 16.46 -5.45 18.76
CA TRP A 223 17.02 -6.61 19.43
C TRP A 223 18.38 -6.30 20.06
N LYS A 224 19.28 -5.61 19.33
CA LYS A 224 20.57 -5.16 19.87
C LYS A 224 20.41 -4.18 21.03
N HIS A 225 19.44 -3.27 20.95
CA HIS A 225 19.15 -2.33 22.04
C HIS A 225 18.70 -3.08 23.30
N LEU A 226 17.78 -4.04 23.16
CA LEU A 226 17.30 -4.88 24.26
C LEU A 226 18.42 -5.70 24.91
N GLN A 227 19.33 -6.28 24.10
CA GLN A 227 20.48 -7.04 24.60
C GLN A 227 21.43 -6.17 25.44
N LEU A 228 21.72 -4.96 24.98
CA LEU A 228 22.59 -4.02 25.70
C LEU A 228 22.01 -3.58 27.05
N GLU A 229 20.69 -3.50 27.17
CA GLU A 229 20.02 -3.22 28.45
C GLU A 229 19.82 -4.47 29.32
N GLY A 230 19.72 -5.66 28.71
CA GLY A 230 19.82 -6.95 29.38
C GLY A 230 21.15 -7.12 30.10
N GLY A 231 22.25 -6.89 29.38
CA GLY A 231 23.61 -7.00 29.93
C GLY A 231 23.95 -5.97 31.01
N LYS A 232 23.41 -4.74 30.92
CA LYS A 232 23.64 -3.70 31.95
C LYS A 232 22.95 -3.97 33.29
N GLN A 233 21.84 -4.71 33.31
CA GLN A 233 21.18 -5.09 34.57
C GLN A 233 21.84 -6.31 35.26
N GLY A 234 22.62 -7.12 34.54
CA GLY A 234 23.36 -8.25 35.11
C GLY A 234 24.70 -7.89 35.77
N GLY A 235 25.16 -6.64 35.65
CA GLY A 235 26.43 -6.16 36.21
C GLY A 235 26.30 -5.30 37.48
N SER A 236 25.09 -5.14 38.03
CA SER A 236 24.82 -4.30 39.21
C SER A 236 24.41 -5.12 40.44
N THR A 237 25.05 -6.27 40.61
CA THR A 237 25.07 -7.06 41.86
C THR A 237 26.49 -7.55 42.08
N ALA A 238 27.34 -6.65 42.56
CA ALA A 238 28.59 -6.94 43.26
C ALA A 238 28.91 -5.73 44.14
#